data_AF-A0A2M8BG30-F1
#
_entry.id   AF-A0A2M8BG30-F1
#
_cell.length_a   1.000
_cell.length_b   1.000
_cell.length_c   1.000
_cell.angle_alpha   90.00
_cell.angle_beta   90.00
_cell.angle_gamma   90.00
#
_symmetry.space_group_name_H-M   'P 1'
#
loop_
_entity.id
_entity.type
_entity.pdbx_description
1 polymer ?
#
loop_
_entity_poly.entity_id
_entity_poly.type
_entity_poly.pdbx_seq_one_letter_code
_entity_poly.pdbx_strand_id
1 'polypeptide(L)'
;MSHSVTRLKVLSAGIFSLILVLGVARFAYTPLLPLMQQQAGLGVAEAGWLAAINYAGYLSGALIASRISSLVLKDRLYRIGMVLAIVSTLVMGLSTNVVVWAISRYVAGLTSAAGMLLGTGLIMNWLIRHNHRSELGIHFAGIGLGIAGCA
;
A
#
# COMPACT_ATOMS: atom_id res chain seq x y z
N MET A 1 -1.18 -29.24 -11.41
CA MET A 1 -0.11 -28.28 -11.04
C MET A 1 0.27 -28.56 -9.59
N SER A 2 1.55 -28.77 -9.28
CA SER A 2 2.00 -29.11 -7.91
C SER A 2 1.51 -28.07 -6.89
N HIS A 3 0.82 -28.51 -5.82
CA HIS A 3 0.25 -27.65 -4.78
C HIS A 3 1.26 -26.63 -4.21
N SER A 4 2.55 -27.01 -4.18
CA SER A 4 3.66 -26.14 -3.72
C SER A 4 3.88 -24.92 -4.62
N VAL A 5 3.71 -25.06 -5.94
CA VAL A 5 3.90 -23.96 -6.91
C VAL A 5 2.81 -22.90 -6.74
N THR A 6 1.56 -23.33 -6.47
CA THR A 6 0.44 -22.42 -6.24
C THR A 6 0.62 -21.64 -4.93
N ARG A 7 1.09 -22.31 -3.86
CA ARG A 7 1.40 -21.67 -2.57
C ARG A 7 2.44 -20.57 -2.73
N LEU A 8 3.55 -20.85 -3.41
CA LEU A 8 4.62 -19.87 -3.62
C LEU A 8 4.15 -18.66 -4.42
N LYS A 9 3.30 -18.87 -5.45
CA LYS A 9 2.69 -17.78 -6.22
C LYS A 9 1.79 -16.89 -5.35
N VAL A 10 0.98 -17.46 -4.47
CA VAL A 10 0.09 -16.67 -3.59
C VAL A 10 0.90 -15.87 -2.58
N LEU A 11 1.91 -16.48 -1.95
CA LEU A 11 2.76 -15.79 -0.97
C LEU A 11 3.59 -14.69 -1.62
N SER A 12 4.21 -14.96 -2.78
CA SER A 12 4.97 -13.93 -3.52
C SER A 12 4.06 -12.79 -3.98
N ALA A 13 2.87 -13.06 -4.51
CA ALA A 13 1.91 -12.02 -4.87
C ALA A 13 1.53 -11.15 -3.66
N GLY A 14 1.38 -11.76 -2.48
CA GLY A 14 1.17 -11.04 -1.23
C GLY A 14 2.33 -10.14 -0.83
N ILE A 15 3.56 -10.66 -0.90
CA ILE A 15 4.78 -9.89 -0.61
C ILE A 15 4.87 -8.69 -1.55
N PHE A 16 4.75 -8.91 -2.86
CA PHE A 16 4.81 -7.83 -3.86
C PHE A 16 3.72 -6.79 -3.65
N SER A 17 2.52 -7.22 -3.26
CA SER A 17 1.48 -6.25 -2.92
C SER A 17 1.87 -5.39 -1.73
N LEU A 18 2.43 -5.95 -0.66
CA LEU A 18 2.83 -5.16 0.52
C LEU A 18 3.99 -4.21 0.19
N ILE A 19 4.95 -4.65 -0.63
CA ILE A 19 6.00 -3.78 -1.17
C ILE A 19 5.38 -2.58 -1.88
N LEU A 20 4.37 -2.81 -2.71
CA LEU A 20 3.71 -1.78 -3.49
C LEU A 20 2.88 -0.84 -2.59
N VAL A 21 1.97 -1.41 -1.78
CA VAL A 21 1.01 -0.59 -1.03
C VAL A 21 1.63 0.08 0.21
N LEU A 22 2.72 -0.44 0.77
CA LEU A 22 3.39 0.19 1.92
C LEU A 22 4.74 0.78 1.54
N GLY A 23 5.61 0.05 0.84
CA GLY A 23 6.89 0.58 0.38
C GLY A 23 6.71 1.76 -0.58
N VAL A 24 6.12 1.51 -1.74
CA VAL A 24 6.02 2.49 -2.83
C VAL A 24 5.02 3.61 -2.51
N ALA A 25 3.82 3.28 -2.04
CA ALA A 25 2.78 4.31 -1.81
C ALA A 25 3.05 5.16 -0.56
N ARG A 26 3.60 4.58 0.50
CA ARG A 26 3.75 5.26 1.79
C ARG A 26 5.18 5.70 2.08
N PHE A 27 6.17 4.81 1.93
CA PHE A 27 7.55 5.08 2.36
C PHE A 27 8.41 5.79 1.34
N ALA A 28 8.10 5.70 0.04
CA ALA A 28 8.82 6.45 -1.00
C ALA A 28 8.77 7.99 -0.82
N TYR A 29 7.82 8.50 -0.04
CA TYR A 29 7.75 9.94 0.30
C TYR A 29 8.94 10.41 1.13
N THR A 30 9.49 9.56 2.01
CA THR A 30 10.58 9.93 2.92
C THR A 30 11.84 10.36 2.17
N PRO A 31 12.40 9.58 1.22
CA PRO A 31 13.57 10.01 0.45
C PRO A 31 13.26 11.09 -0.57
N LEU A 32 12.00 11.22 -1.02
CA LEU A 32 11.59 12.30 -1.93
C LEU A 32 11.47 13.66 -1.24
N LEU A 33 11.19 13.68 0.08
CA LEU A 33 10.90 14.90 0.80
C LEU A 33 12.02 15.96 0.73
N PRO A 34 13.32 15.64 0.94
CA PRO A 34 14.39 16.63 0.80
C PRO A 34 14.43 17.27 -0.60
N LEU A 35 14.16 16.48 -1.65
CA LEU A 35 14.13 16.97 -3.03
C LEU A 35 12.92 17.88 -3.26
N MET A 36 11.75 17.54 -2.71
CA MET A 36 10.56 18.40 -2.80
C MET A 36 10.76 19.73 -2.07
N GLN A 37 11.48 19.73 -0.94
CA GLN A 37 11.84 20.96 -0.23
C GLN A 37 12.84 21.80 -1.02
N GLN A 38 13.91 21.18 -1.55
CA GLN A 38 14.97 21.90 -2.26
C GLN A 38 14.57 22.38 -3.66
N GLN A 39 13.85 21.56 -4.43
CA GLN A 39 13.57 21.84 -5.85
C GLN A 39 12.21 22.50 -6.08
N ALA A 40 11.22 22.22 -5.25
CA ALA A 40 9.87 22.75 -5.38
C ALA A 40 9.48 23.72 -4.25
N GLY A 41 10.40 24.00 -3.31
CA GLY A 41 10.18 24.97 -2.24
C GLY A 41 9.15 24.54 -1.19
N LEU A 42 8.86 23.23 -1.07
CA LEU A 42 7.88 22.72 -0.12
C LEU A 42 8.27 23.11 1.32
N GLY A 43 7.36 23.77 2.04
CA GLY A 43 7.60 24.16 3.43
C GLY A 43 7.60 22.96 4.40
N VAL A 44 8.25 23.11 5.56
CA VAL A 44 8.22 22.09 6.63
C VAL A 44 6.80 21.82 7.13
N ALA A 45 5.99 22.88 7.27
CA ALA A 45 4.59 22.75 7.68
C ALA A 45 3.75 21.99 6.64
N GLU A 46 3.95 22.29 5.35
CA GLU A 46 3.24 21.62 4.25
C GLU A 46 3.63 20.14 4.16
N ALA A 47 4.92 19.84 4.33
CA ALA A 47 5.39 18.45 4.42
C ALA A 47 4.72 17.66 5.55
N GLY A 48 4.51 18.31 6.71
CA GLY A 48 3.76 17.76 7.84
C GLY A 48 2.29 17.53 7.49
N TRP A 49 1.64 18.49 6.82
CA TRP A 49 0.27 18.33 6.34
C TRP A 49 0.12 17.17 5.35
N LEU A 50 1.04 17.02 4.41
CA LEU A 50 1.05 15.89 3.47
C LEU A 50 1.17 14.53 4.17
N ALA A 51 1.95 14.46 5.26
CA ALA A 51 2.01 13.26 6.09
C ALA A 51 0.69 13.01 6.84
N ALA A 52 0.10 14.04 7.45
CA ALA A 52 -1.20 13.94 8.14
C ALA A 52 -2.33 13.49 7.20
N ILE A 53 -2.37 14.02 5.98
CA ILE A 53 -3.35 13.65 4.95
C ILE A 53 -3.20 12.18 4.54
N ASN A 54 -1.96 11.68 4.44
CA ASN A 54 -1.72 10.25 4.21
C ASN A 54 -2.28 9.39 5.36
N TYR A 55 -2.11 9.80 6.62
CA TYR A 55 -2.69 9.11 7.77
C TYR A 55 -4.22 9.16 7.80
N ALA A 56 -4.83 10.28 7.39
CA ALA A 56 -6.28 10.38 7.24
C ALA A 56 -6.80 9.41 6.16
N GLY A 57 -6.09 9.29 5.04
CA GLY A 57 -6.34 8.27 4.03
C GLY A 57 -6.25 6.86 4.61
N TYR A 58 -5.19 6.58 5.39
CA TYR A 58 -4.97 5.29 6.04
C TYR A 58 -6.14 4.89 6.95
N LEU A 59 -6.59 5.81 7.80
CA LEU A 59 -7.75 5.60 8.66
C LEU A 59 -9.02 5.32 7.83
N SER A 60 -9.26 6.11 6.78
CA SER A 60 -10.40 5.93 5.88
C SER A 60 -10.37 4.56 5.21
N GLY A 61 -9.21 4.16 4.68
CA GLY A 61 -9.01 2.86 4.04
C GLY A 61 -9.23 1.69 4.99
N ALA A 62 -8.77 1.80 6.24
CA ALA A 62 -9.00 0.79 7.27
C ALA A 62 -10.49 0.63 7.60
N LEU A 63 -11.21 1.74 7.77
CA LEU A 63 -12.66 1.74 8.02
C LEU A 63 -13.47 1.21 6.83
N ILE A 64 -13.05 1.50 5.60
CA ILE A 64 -13.70 0.96 4.40
C ILE A 64 -13.46 -0.56 4.33
N ALA A 65 -12.22 -1.01 4.49
CA ALA A 65 -11.87 -2.42 4.41
C ALA A 65 -12.55 -3.26 5.49
N SER A 66 -12.70 -2.73 6.71
CA SER A 66 -13.34 -3.45 7.82
C SER A 66 -14.85 -3.67 7.62
N ARG A 67 -15.53 -2.79 6.89
CA ARG A 67 -16.98 -2.90 6.62
C ARG A 67 -17.32 -3.87 5.49
N ILE A 68 -16.33 -4.37 4.76
CA ILE A 68 -16.56 -5.20 3.59
C ILE A 68 -16.54 -6.67 4.00
N SER A 69 -17.65 -7.36 3.81
CA SER A 69 -17.79 -8.80 4.07
C SER A 69 -17.57 -9.66 2.81
N SER A 70 -17.99 -9.18 1.64
CA SER A 70 -17.94 -9.93 0.37
C SER A 70 -16.52 -10.16 -0.15
N LEU A 71 -16.11 -11.42 -0.31
CA LEU A 71 -14.79 -11.80 -0.83
C LEU A 71 -14.52 -11.26 -2.25
N VAL A 72 -15.55 -11.25 -3.11
CA VAL A 72 -15.43 -10.75 -4.49
C VAL A 72 -15.14 -9.25 -4.50
N LEU A 73 -15.80 -8.50 -3.62
CA LEU A 73 -15.56 -7.07 -3.49
C LEU A 73 -14.17 -6.79 -2.92
N LYS A 74 -13.69 -7.60 -1.96
CA LYS A 74 -12.33 -7.51 -1.42
C LYS A 74 -11.28 -7.67 -2.51
N ASP A 75 -11.38 -8.71 -3.35
CA ASP A 75 -10.42 -8.93 -4.46
C ASP A 75 -10.45 -7.76 -5.46
N ARG A 76 -11.64 -7.29 -5.84
CA ARG A 76 -11.77 -6.18 -6.80
C ARG A 76 -11.15 -4.88 -6.27
N LEU A 77 -11.47 -4.51 -5.03
CA LEU A 77 -10.92 -3.30 -4.41
C LEU A 77 -9.43 -3.41 -4.13
N TYR A 78 -8.95 -4.60 -3.78
CA TYR A 78 -7.53 -4.86 -3.63
C TYR A 78 -6.76 -4.61 -4.94
N ARG A 79 -7.26 -5.13 -6.07
CA ARG A 79 -6.67 -4.89 -7.40
C ARG A 79 -6.70 -3.41 -7.80
N ILE A 80 -7.85 -2.76 -7.61
CA ILE A 80 -7.99 -1.31 -7.89
C ILE A 80 -7.01 -0.53 -7.00
N GLY A 81 -6.92 -0.89 -5.71
CA GLY A 81 -6.03 -0.26 -4.75
C GLY A 81 -4.56 -0.36 -5.13
N MET A 82 -4.11 -1.50 -5.69
CA MET A 82 -2.75 -1.64 -6.20
C MET A 82 -2.46 -0.68 -7.36
N VAL A 83 -3.39 -0.55 -8.32
CA VAL A 83 -3.21 0.39 -9.45
C VAL A 83 -3.19 1.84 -8.93
N LEU A 84 -4.12 2.20 -8.05
CA LEU A 84 -4.19 3.53 -7.45
C LEU A 84 -2.93 3.86 -6.64
N ALA A 85 -2.35 2.89 -5.93
CA ALA A 85 -1.10 3.07 -5.21
C ALA A 85 0.04 3.47 -6.16
N ILE A 86 0.25 2.75 -7.26
CA ILE A 86 1.27 3.11 -8.27
C ILE A 86 1.00 4.51 -8.84
N VAL A 87 -0.24 4.75 -9.30
CA VAL A 87 -0.62 6.02 -9.93
C VAL A 87 -0.41 7.19 -8.98
N SER A 88 -0.78 7.04 -7.71
CA SER A 88 -0.59 8.09 -6.70
C SER A 88 0.89 8.46 -6.56
N THR A 89 1.79 7.47 -6.45
CA THR A 89 3.23 7.73 -6.37
C THR A 89 3.77 8.36 -7.65
N LEU A 90 3.35 7.91 -8.83
CA LEU A 90 3.77 8.49 -10.11
C LEU A 90 3.35 9.96 -10.25
N VAL A 91 2.12 10.29 -9.85
CA VAL A 91 1.59 11.67 -9.89
C VAL A 91 2.43 12.62 -9.02
N MET A 92 3.03 12.13 -7.93
CA MET A 92 3.92 12.96 -7.11
C MET A 92 5.18 13.40 -7.87
N GLY A 93 5.73 12.53 -8.72
CA GLY A 93 6.91 12.84 -9.53
C GLY A 93 6.63 13.71 -10.76
N LEU A 94 5.36 13.86 -11.17
CA LEU A 94 4.96 14.61 -12.36
C LEU A 94 4.44 16.02 -12.04
N SER A 95 4.35 16.39 -10.77
CA SER A 95 3.75 17.64 -10.31
C SER A 95 4.60 18.30 -9.23
N THR A 96 4.58 19.63 -9.20
CA THR A 96 5.14 20.46 -8.12
C THR A 96 4.06 21.13 -7.27
N ASN A 97 2.79 20.87 -7.57
CA ASN A 97 1.66 21.50 -6.89
C ASN A 97 1.28 20.75 -5.60
N VAL A 98 1.25 21.48 -4.48
CA VAL A 98 0.95 20.94 -3.14
C VAL A 98 -0.43 20.29 -3.04
N VAL A 99 -1.45 20.81 -3.75
CA VAL A 99 -2.80 20.23 -3.76
C VAL A 99 -2.81 18.87 -4.45
N VAL A 100 -2.07 18.75 -5.57
CA VAL A 100 -1.92 17.47 -6.29
C VAL A 100 -1.20 16.45 -5.41
N TRP A 101 -0.17 16.88 -4.67
CA TRP A 101 0.49 16.05 -3.68
C TRP A 101 -0.46 15.65 -2.55
N ALA A 102 -1.27 16.56 -2.02
CA ALA A 102 -2.23 16.26 -0.96
C ALA A 102 -3.23 15.17 -1.39
N ILE A 103 -3.83 15.31 -2.58
CA ILE A 103 -4.76 14.31 -3.13
C ILE A 103 -4.05 12.97 -3.32
N SER A 104 -2.86 12.99 -3.92
CA SER A 104 -2.06 11.77 -4.09
C SER A 104 -1.74 11.10 -2.75
N ARG A 105 -1.31 11.86 -1.74
CA ARG A 105 -0.99 11.34 -0.41
C ARG A 105 -2.21 10.74 0.27
N TYR A 106 -3.39 11.34 0.12
CA TYR A 106 -4.63 10.77 0.65
C TYR A 106 -4.94 9.42 -0.01
N VAL A 107 -4.90 9.36 -1.35
CA VAL A 107 -5.17 8.13 -2.12
C VAL A 107 -4.15 7.05 -1.75
N ALA A 108 -2.86 7.38 -1.72
CA ALA A 108 -1.79 6.48 -1.31
C ALA A 108 -2.04 5.90 0.09
N GLY A 109 -2.46 6.73 1.04
CA GLY A 109 -2.79 6.30 2.41
C GLY A 109 -3.98 5.35 2.44
N LEU A 110 -5.04 5.70 1.71
CA LEU A 110 -6.26 4.89 1.59
C LEU A 110 -5.95 3.50 1.01
N THR A 111 -5.15 3.44 -0.05
CA THR A 111 -4.75 2.18 -0.68
C THR A 111 -3.78 1.38 0.19
N SER A 112 -2.94 2.04 0.98
CA SER A 112 -2.00 1.37 1.89
C SER A 112 -2.72 0.52 2.93
N ALA A 113 -3.65 1.12 3.69
CA ALA A 113 -4.38 0.41 4.74
C ALA A 113 -5.34 -0.63 4.17
N ALA A 114 -6.12 -0.23 3.15
CA ALA A 114 -7.07 -1.13 2.52
C ALA A 114 -6.35 -2.31 1.86
N GLY A 115 -5.26 -2.06 1.13
CA GLY A 115 -4.45 -3.09 0.48
C GLY A 115 -3.87 -4.08 1.48
N MET A 116 -3.29 -3.61 2.58
CA MET A 116 -2.76 -4.47 3.63
C MET A 116 -3.85 -5.35 4.26
N LEU A 117 -4.99 -4.78 4.67
CA LEU A 117 -6.07 -5.52 5.32
C LEU A 117 -6.76 -6.51 4.39
N LEU A 118 -7.08 -6.07 3.16
CA LEU A 118 -7.73 -6.91 2.16
C LEU A 118 -6.79 -8.01 1.67
N GLY A 119 -5.54 -7.67 1.35
CA GLY A 119 -4.52 -8.63 0.89
C GLY A 119 -4.21 -9.70 1.93
N THR A 120 -3.96 -9.30 3.18
CA THR A 120 -3.74 -10.24 4.29
C THR A 120 -4.95 -11.15 4.47
N GLY A 121 -6.16 -10.59 4.44
CA GLY A 121 -7.39 -11.37 4.57
C GLY A 121 -7.59 -12.39 3.45
N LEU A 122 -7.28 -12.03 2.20
CA LEU A 122 -7.39 -12.92 1.04
C LEU A 122 -6.37 -14.06 1.12
N ILE A 123 -5.12 -13.77 1.45
CA ILE A 123 -4.05 -14.78 1.57
C ILE A 123 -4.34 -15.72 2.73
N MET A 124 -4.75 -15.19 3.88
CA MET A 124 -5.13 -16.00 5.03
C MET A 124 -6.30 -16.94 4.71
N ASN A 125 -7.34 -16.42 4.06
CA ASN A 125 -8.48 -17.23 3.64
C ASN A 125 -8.06 -18.36 2.68
N TRP A 126 -7.18 -18.05 1.72
CA TRP A 126 -6.63 -19.04 0.80
C TRP A 126 -5.82 -20.12 1.52
N LEU A 127 -4.92 -19.75 2.44
CA LEU A 127 -4.09 -20.69 3.21
C LEU A 127 -4.95 -21.66 4.04
N ILE A 128 -5.95 -21.12 4.76
CA ILE A 128 -6.86 -21.92 5.58
C ILE A 128 -7.66 -22.90 4.72
N ARG A 129 -8.22 -22.45 3.58
CA ARG A 129 -9.00 -23.32 2.67
C ARG A 129 -8.18 -24.45 2.06
N HIS A 130 -6.86 -24.32 2.01
CA HIS A 130 -5.97 -25.34 1.47
C HIS A 130 -5.23 -26.14 2.56
N ASN A 131 -5.66 -26.08 3.83
CA ASN A 131 -5.00 -26.75 4.97
C ASN A 131 -3.51 -26.43 5.12
N HIS A 132 -3.10 -25.22 4.75
CA HIS A 132 -1.73 -24.74 4.96
C HIS A 132 -1.61 -24.04 6.31
N ARG A 133 -0.41 -24.07 6.92
CA ARG A 133 -0.12 -23.24 8.09
C ARG A 133 -0.27 -21.76 7.74
N SER A 134 -0.85 -20.99 8.66
CA SER A 134 -1.05 -19.54 8.51
C SER A 134 0.26 -18.78 8.73
N GLU A 135 1.24 -19.02 7.87
CA GLU A 135 2.57 -18.41 7.93
C GLU A 135 2.54 -16.97 7.39
N LEU A 136 1.82 -16.10 8.10
CA LEU A 136 1.70 -14.68 7.74
C LEU A 136 3.02 -13.91 7.92
N GLY A 137 3.99 -14.45 8.66
CA GLY A 137 5.32 -13.84 8.80
C GLY A 137 6.02 -13.62 7.45
N ILE A 138 5.92 -14.58 6.53
CA ILE A 138 6.49 -14.46 5.18
C ILE A 138 5.76 -13.37 4.38
N HIS A 139 4.45 -13.26 4.52
CA HIS A 139 3.68 -12.19 3.89
C HIS A 139 4.14 -10.82 4.40
N PHE A 140 4.15 -10.62 5.72
CA PHE A 140 4.55 -9.35 6.33
C PHE A 140 6.02 -8.98 6.13
N ALA A 141 6.90 -9.92 5.78
CA ALA A 141 8.27 -9.62 5.34
C ALA A 141 8.29 -8.65 4.14
N GLY A 142 7.25 -8.65 3.30
CA GLY A 142 7.10 -7.67 2.22
C GLY A 142 7.05 -6.21 2.68
N ILE A 143 6.60 -5.93 3.92
CA ILE A 143 6.66 -4.58 4.49
C ILE A 143 8.12 -4.16 4.70
N GLY A 144 8.92 -5.03 5.34
CA GLY A 144 10.33 -4.77 5.58
C GLY A 144 11.13 -4.62 4.29
N LEU A 145 10.90 -5.51 3.31
CA LEU A 145 11.50 -5.40 1.98
C LEU A 145 11.11 -4.11 1.27
N GLY A 146 9.84 -3.69 1.39
CA GLY A 146 9.37 -2.44 0.81
C GLY A 146 10.01 -1.21 1.44
N ILE A 147 10.20 -1.20 2.77
CA ILE A 147 10.92 -0.13 3.46
C ILE A 147 12.38 -0.10 3.01
N ALA A 148 13.08 -1.25 3.06
CA ALA A 148 14.50 -1.31 2.71
C ALA A 148 14.78 -0.96 1.23
N GLY A 149 13.83 -1.23 0.33
CA GLY A 149 13.98 -0.94 -1.10
C GLY A 149 13.52 0.46 -1.52
N CYS A 150 12.68 1.14 -0.74
CA CYS A 150 12.05 2.40 -1.14
C CYS A 150 12.28 3.58 -0.18
N ALA A 151 12.80 3.36 1.03
CA ALA A 151 13.14 4.42 1.99
C ALA A 151 14.62 4.78 1.91
#